data_AF-A0ABD3NDE2-F1
#
_entry.id   AF-A0ABD3NDE2-F1
#
_cell.length_a   1.000
_cell.length_b   1.000
_cell.length_c   1.000
_cell.angle_alpha   90.00
_cell.angle_beta   90.00
_cell.angle_gamma   90.00
#
_symmetry.space_group_name_H-M   'P 1'
#
loop_
_entity.id
_entity.type
_entity.pdbx_description
1 polymer ?
#
loop_
_entity_poly.entity_id
_entity_poly.type
_entity_poly.pdbx_seq_one_letter_code
_entity_poly.pdbx_strand_id
1 'polypeptide(L)'
;MTGGRWSVAAVLRAYVLADGGPRGGGDGASAHRHATSVDRETRASLRDAIRVLTARADAERRAGGSTTTYASSRGTRSSSGGSSSSGGGGGGGGGGRVMLGICASNVPEALGGLKSWVGGLELPRGMLHGMDVDGVPIPAEEFGSVYVKYSTGGAMTFGEIRKSGRGFDALWRPGDALIETYDGDFRGVYLNVELGDGEFRQFGLFPTDLFVAEEDDW
;
A
#
# COMPACT_ATOMS: atom_id res chain seq x y z
N MET A 1 4.70 5.36 -37.70
CA MET A 1 4.23 4.80 -36.42
C MET A 1 4.70 5.72 -35.31
N THR A 2 3.87 6.68 -34.91
CA THR A 2 4.17 7.63 -33.84
C THR A 2 3.85 6.96 -32.51
N GLY A 3 4.89 6.60 -31.75
CA GLY A 3 4.74 6.08 -30.39
C GLY A 3 4.14 7.17 -29.50
N GLY A 4 2.82 7.11 -29.28
CA GLY A 4 2.12 8.03 -28.39
C GLY A 4 2.66 7.90 -26.98
N ARG A 5 3.28 8.97 -26.46
CA ARG A 5 3.69 9.05 -25.07
C ARG A 5 2.44 9.18 -24.20
N TRP A 6 2.07 8.11 -23.50
CA TRP A 6 1.02 8.15 -22.49
C TRP A 6 1.55 8.87 -21.25
N SER A 7 0.77 9.79 -20.68
CA SER A 7 1.09 10.36 -19.36
C SER A 7 0.89 9.28 -18.28
N VAL A 8 1.60 9.38 -17.16
CA VAL A 8 1.42 8.45 -16.01
C VAL A 8 -0.04 8.42 -15.55
N ALA A 9 -0.70 9.59 -15.59
CA ALA A 9 -2.13 9.72 -15.39
C ALA A 9 -2.95 8.91 -16.40
N ALA A 10 -2.63 8.96 -17.69
CA ALA A 10 -3.32 8.18 -18.71
C ALA A 10 -3.06 6.68 -18.56
N VAL A 11 -1.87 6.27 -18.11
CA VAL A 11 -1.56 4.87 -17.76
C VAL A 11 -2.40 4.43 -16.56
N LEU A 12 -2.40 5.17 -15.46
CA LEU A 12 -3.21 4.86 -14.28
C LEU A 12 -4.70 4.81 -14.60
N ARG A 13 -5.22 5.77 -15.37
CA ARG A 13 -6.62 5.77 -15.81
C ARG A 13 -6.94 4.60 -16.72
N ALA A 14 -6.06 4.27 -17.68
CA ALA A 14 -6.24 3.10 -18.53
C ALA A 14 -6.25 1.79 -17.71
N TYR A 15 -5.41 1.70 -16.68
CA TYR A 15 -5.40 0.58 -15.73
C TYR A 15 -6.68 0.50 -14.89
N VAL A 16 -7.23 1.64 -14.48
CA VAL A 16 -8.48 1.69 -13.70
C VAL A 16 -9.70 1.33 -14.56
N LEU A 17 -9.72 1.74 -15.83
CA LEU A 17 -10.85 1.54 -16.74
C LEU A 17 -10.85 0.16 -17.42
N ALA A 18 -9.68 -0.46 -17.59
CA ALA A 18 -9.59 -1.85 -18.01
C ALA A 18 -9.74 -2.75 -16.79
N ASP A 19 -10.80 -3.55 -16.74
CA ASP A 19 -11.20 -4.39 -15.60
C ASP A 19 -10.26 -5.59 -15.32
N GLY A 20 -8.95 -5.36 -15.41
CA GLY A 20 -7.88 -6.35 -15.53
C GLY A 20 -6.98 -6.02 -16.72
N GLY A 21 -6.21 -4.91 -16.61
CA GLY A 21 -5.22 -4.47 -17.60
C GLY A 21 -4.27 -5.58 -18.10
N PRO A 22 -3.55 -5.34 -19.20
CA PRO A 22 -2.93 -6.39 -20.01
C PRO A 22 -2.02 -7.31 -19.19
N ARG A 23 -2.42 -8.59 -19.11
CA ARG A 23 -1.63 -9.70 -18.61
C ARG A 23 -0.39 -9.86 -19.49
N GLY A 24 0.76 -9.39 -19.02
CA GLY A 24 1.98 -9.56 -19.81
C GLY A 24 3.24 -8.95 -19.19
N GLY A 25 4.01 -9.81 -18.53
CA GLY A 25 5.48 -9.75 -18.51
C GLY A 25 6.11 -8.62 -17.70
N GLY A 26 6.47 -8.92 -16.45
CA GLY A 26 7.86 -8.90 -15.96
C GLY A 26 8.74 -7.65 -16.04
N ASP A 27 8.33 -6.59 -16.73
CA ASP A 27 9.07 -5.34 -16.85
C ASP A 27 8.25 -4.30 -16.09
N GLY A 28 8.53 -4.19 -14.80
CA GLY A 28 8.08 -3.09 -13.98
C GLY A 28 8.44 -1.79 -14.70
N ALA A 29 7.44 -1.20 -15.36
CA ALA A 29 7.52 0.10 -16.02
C ALA A 29 7.80 1.12 -14.92
N SER A 30 9.08 1.18 -14.58
CA SER A 30 9.69 2.04 -13.61
C SER A 30 9.45 3.43 -14.16
N ALA A 31 8.43 4.10 -13.62
CA ALA A 31 8.18 5.51 -13.84
C ALA A 31 9.29 6.34 -13.18
N HIS A 32 10.54 6.09 -13.56
CA HIS A 32 11.70 6.92 -13.24
C HIS A 32 11.66 8.18 -14.11
N ARG A 33 10.77 9.10 -13.74
CA ARG A 33 10.94 10.51 -14.05
C ARG A 33 10.57 11.32 -12.82
N HIS A 34 11.55 12.09 -12.33
CA HIS A 34 11.38 13.08 -11.28
C HIS A 34 10.14 13.95 -11.57
N ALA A 35 9.07 13.70 -10.81
CA ALA A 35 7.84 14.47 -10.84
C ALA A 35 7.92 15.64 -9.85
N THR A 36 9.07 16.34 -9.79
CA THR A 36 9.28 17.45 -8.84
C THR A 36 8.53 18.73 -9.25
N SER A 37 7.98 18.80 -10.46
CA SER A 37 7.01 19.82 -10.85
C SER A 37 5.91 19.21 -11.71
N VAL A 38 4.86 18.72 -11.07
CA VAL A 38 3.62 18.32 -11.76
C VAL A 38 2.71 19.54 -11.79
N ASP A 39 2.24 19.94 -12.97
CA ASP A 39 1.29 21.04 -13.10
C ASP A 39 -0.05 20.73 -12.41
N ARG A 40 -0.84 21.78 -12.16
CA ARG A 40 -2.11 21.67 -11.41
C ARG A 40 -3.09 20.66 -12.02
N GLU A 41 -3.20 20.64 -13.35
CA GLU A 41 -4.11 19.73 -14.07
C GLU A 41 -3.64 18.28 -13.94
N THR A 42 -2.35 18.03 -14.15
CA THR A 42 -1.78 16.70 -13.97
C THR A 42 -1.88 16.23 -12.50
N ARG A 43 -1.71 17.13 -11.51
CA ARG A 43 -1.91 16.81 -10.09
C ARG A 43 -3.36 16.41 -9.80
N ALA A 44 -4.34 17.16 -10.30
CA ALA A 44 -5.75 16.82 -10.17
C ALA A 44 -6.05 15.45 -10.77
N SER A 45 -5.59 15.22 -12.00
CA SER A 45 -5.73 13.93 -12.68
C SER A 45 -5.10 12.77 -11.90
N LEU A 46 -3.90 12.96 -11.32
CA LEU A 46 -3.22 11.92 -10.57
C LEU A 46 -3.95 11.61 -9.27
N ARG A 47 -4.39 12.65 -8.53
CA ARG A 47 -5.21 12.49 -7.32
C ARG A 47 -6.45 11.66 -7.60
N ASP A 48 -7.17 11.97 -8.67
CA ASP A 48 -8.40 11.26 -9.03
C ASP A 48 -8.12 9.79 -9.38
N ALA A 49 -7.10 9.52 -10.19
CA ALA A 49 -6.75 8.16 -10.56
C ALA A 49 -6.33 7.32 -9.34
N ILE A 50 -5.53 7.89 -8.44
CA ILE A 50 -5.09 7.23 -7.20
C ILE A 50 -6.28 6.98 -6.27
N ARG A 51 -7.21 7.93 -6.14
CA ARG A 51 -8.43 7.76 -5.33
C ARG A 51 -9.27 6.60 -5.84
N VAL A 52 -9.49 6.50 -7.15
CA VAL A 52 -10.29 5.39 -7.71
C VAL A 52 -9.61 4.04 -7.45
N LEU A 53 -8.30 3.96 -7.68
CA LEU A 53 -7.56 2.72 -7.44
C LEU A 53 -7.57 2.32 -5.95
N THR A 54 -7.40 3.29 -5.06
CA THR A 54 -7.48 3.11 -3.60
C THR A 54 -8.86 2.64 -3.16
N ALA A 55 -9.92 3.27 -3.68
CA ALA A 55 -11.30 2.91 -3.39
C ALA A 55 -11.64 1.48 -3.85
N ARG A 56 -11.10 1.05 -5.00
CA ARG A 56 -11.24 -0.34 -5.48
C ARG A 56 -10.58 -1.33 -4.52
N ALA A 57 -9.33 -1.09 -4.15
CA ALA A 57 -8.61 -1.95 -3.20
C ALA A 57 -9.36 -2.03 -1.86
N ASP A 58 -9.87 -0.90 -1.38
CA ASP A 58 -10.65 -0.83 -0.14
C ASP A 58 -12.00 -1.58 -0.25
N ALA A 59 -12.69 -1.49 -1.39
CA ALA A 59 -13.90 -2.26 -1.64
C ALA A 59 -13.64 -3.77 -1.65
N GLU A 60 -12.57 -4.22 -2.34
CA GLU A 60 -12.16 -5.63 -2.36
C GLU A 60 -11.76 -6.12 -0.96
N ARG A 61 -11.11 -5.27 -0.15
CA ARG A 61 -10.78 -5.56 1.25
C ARG A 61 -12.04 -5.81 2.09
N ARG A 62 -13.06 -4.94 1.95
CA ARG A 62 -14.32 -5.08 2.67
C ARG A 62 -15.08 -6.33 2.24
N ALA A 63 -15.05 -6.66 0.95
CA ALA A 63 -15.66 -7.89 0.43
C ALA A 63 -14.94 -9.15 0.93
N GLY A 64 -13.61 -9.13 1.01
CA GLY A 64 -12.80 -10.24 1.54
C GLY A 64 -12.88 -10.44 3.06
N GLY A 65 -13.33 -9.42 3.80
CA GLY A 65 -13.45 -9.46 5.27
C GLY A 65 -14.61 -10.30 5.83
N SER A 66 -15.41 -10.96 4.99
CA SER A 66 -16.64 -11.66 5.40
C SER A 66 -16.50 -13.17 5.69
N THR A 67 -15.28 -13.72 5.80
CA THR A 67 -15.11 -15.17 6.03
C THR A 67 -14.19 -15.49 7.21
N THR A 68 -14.54 -15.01 8.39
CA THR A 68 -14.15 -15.69 9.66
C THR A 68 -15.35 -15.73 10.59
N THR A 69 -16.47 -16.28 10.09
CA THR A 69 -17.52 -16.80 10.98
C THR A 69 -17.01 -18.14 11.51
N TYR A 70 -16.57 -18.15 12.76
CA TYR A 70 -16.24 -19.38 13.50
C TYR A 70 -17.47 -20.29 13.56
N ALA A 71 -17.56 -21.28 12.66
CA ALA A 71 -18.42 -22.43 12.89
C ALA A 71 -17.77 -23.28 13.99
N SER A 72 -18.26 -23.11 15.22
CA SER A 72 -17.98 -24.02 16.32
C SER A 72 -18.62 -25.38 16.01
N SER A 73 -17.85 -26.30 15.43
CA SER A 73 -18.17 -27.72 15.46
C SER A 73 -17.25 -28.42 16.45
N ARG A 74 -17.84 -28.77 17.61
CA ARG A 74 -17.29 -29.76 18.54
C ARG A 74 -16.96 -31.03 17.77
N GLY A 75 -15.68 -31.38 17.70
CA GLY A 75 -15.21 -32.62 17.10
C GLY A 75 -15.46 -33.82 18.01
N THR A 76 -16.26 -34.76 17.51
CA THR A 76 -16.13 -36.19 17.82
C THR A 76 -15.04 -36.75 16.90
N ARG A 77 -14.07 -37.47 17.47
CA ARG A 77 -12.95 -38.10 16.74
C ARG A 77 -13.39 -39.42 16.10
N SER A 78 -12.98 -39.67 14.85
CA SER A 78 -12.54 -41.01 14.42
C SER A 78 -11.68 -40.94 13.15
N SER A 79 -10.63 -41.75 13.17
CA SER A 79 -9.61 -42.07 12.17
C SER A 79 -10.14 -42.77 10.91
N SER A 80 -9.50 -42.54 9.74
CA SER A 80 -8.82 -43.55 8.90
C SER A 80 -8.66 -43.12 7.42
N GLY A 81 -7.44 -43.28 6.89
CA GLY A 81 -7.00 -43.59 5.51
C GLY A 81 -7.76 -43.14 4.25
N GLY A 82 -7.02 -42.65 3.24
CA GLY A 82 -7.46 -42.61 1.85
C GLY A 82 -6.65 -41.67 0.94
N SER A 83 -5.97 -42.23 -0.05
CA SER A 83 -5.23 -41.50 -1.11
C SER A 83 -6.16 -40.91 -2.18
N SER A 84 -5.68 -39.83 -2.81
CA SER A 84 -6.05 -39.29 -4.14
C SER A 84 -7.45 -38.68 -4.32
N SER A 85 -7.52 -37.35 -4.49
CA SER A 85 -8.11 -36.68 -5.67
C SER A 85 -8.20 -35.16 -5.47
N SER A 86 -7.84 -34.44 -6.54
CA SER A 86 -8.35 -33.13 -6.98
C SER A 86 -8.96 -32.16 -5.96
N GLY A 87 -8.43 -30.93 -5.97
CA GLY A 87 -9.22 -29.72 -5.70
C GLY A 87 -8.84 -28.99 -4.43
N GLY A 88 -8.47 -27.72 -4.60
CA GLY A 88 -8.27 -26.78 -3.50
C GLY A 88 -6.92 -26.08 -3.55
N GLY A 89 -6.63 -25.39 -4.65
CA GLY A 89 -5.68 -24.29 -4.62
C GLY A 89 -6.18 -23.25 -3.60
N GLY A 90 -5.69 -23.34 -2.37
CA GLY A 90 -5.87 -22.33 -1.34
C GLY A 90 -5.02 -21.12 -1.68
N GLY A 91 -5.35 -20.44 -2.78
CA GLY A 91 -4.94 -19.07 -2.98
C GLY A 91 -5.63 -18.26 -1.91
N GLY A 92 -4.88 -17.89 -0.87
CA GLY A 92 -5.29 -16.83 0.06
C GLY A 92 -5.44 -15.56 -0.75
N GLY A 93 -6.63 -15.35 -1.33
CA GLY A 93 -6.95 -14.19 -2.15
C GLY A 93 -6.72 -12.96 -1.32
N GLY A 94 -5.70 -12.18 -1.68
CA GLY A 94 -5.39 -10.93 -1.00
C GLY A 94 -6.59 -10.02 -1.12
N GLY A 95 -7.34 -9.85 -0.03
CA GLY A 95 -8.30 -8.76 0.06
C GLY A 95 -7.55 -7.45 -0.16
N GLY A 96 -8.10 -6.58 -1.02
CA GLY A 96 -7.35 -5.44 -1.55
C GLY A 96 -6.60 -4.63 -0.47
N ARG A 97 -5.41 -4.15 -0.81
CA ARG A 97 -4.49 -3.52 0.14
C ARG A 97 -3.76 -2.37 -0.51
N VAL A 98 -3.59 -1.30 0.24
CA VAL A 98 -2.77 -0.16 -0.13
C VAL A 98 -1.56 -0.11 0.81
N MET A 99 -0.39 0.15 0.24
CA MET A 99 0.82 0.48 0.99
C MET A 99 1.41 1.77 0.43
N LEU A 100 2.01 2.56 1.32
CA LEU A 100 2.79 3.72 0.95
C LEU A 100 4.23 3.53 1.40
N GLY A 101 5.17 3.87 0.53
CA GLY A 101 6.58 4.02 0.86
C GLY A 101 6.97 5.47 0.67
N ILE A 102 7.28 6.21 1.73
CA ILE A 102 7.60 7.63 1.66
C ILE A 102 9.09 7.80 1.93
N CYS A 103 9.84 8.21 0.91
CA CYS A 103 11.24 8.59 1.06
C CYS A 103 11.32 10.11 1.24
N ALA A 104 11.88 10.57 2.35
CA ALA A 104 11.94 12.00 2.70
C ALA A 104 13.32 12.39 3.23
N SER A 105 13.63 13.68 3.15
CA SER A 105 14.93 14.22 3.55
C SER A 105 15.05 14.37 5.06
N ASN A 106 13.91 14.40 5.77
CA ASN A 106 13.81 14.52 7.22
C ASN A 106 12.45 14.02 7.73
N VAL A 107 12.35 13.83 9.05
CA VAL A 107 11.13 13.38 9.72
C VAL A 107 9.93 14.32 9.47
N PRO A 108 10.04 15.66 9.61
CA PRO A 108 8.92 16.56 9.32
C PRO A 108 8.31 16.40 7.92
N GLU A 109 9.15 16.31 6.87
CA GLU A 109 8.71 16.08 5.50
C GLU A 109 7.99 14.74 5.36
N ALA A 110 8.53 13.68 5.97
CA ALA A 110 7.94 12.34 5.93
C ALA A 110 6.55 12.31 6.60
N LEU A 111 6.42 12.94 7.77
CA LEU A 111 5.17 13.01 8.51
C LEU A 111 4.14 13.91 7.82
N GLY A 112 4.60 15.00 7.20
CA GLY A 112 3.76 15.84 6.34
C GLY A 112 3.20 15.05 5.16
N GLY A 113 4.07 14.31 4.46
CA GLY A 113 3.68 13.41 3.37
C GLY A 113 2.71 12.33 3.82
N LEU A 114 2.97 11.67 4.95
CA LEU A 114 2.10 10.63 5.50
C LEU A 114 0.71 11.19 5.82
N LYS A 115 0.63 12.34 6.50
CA LYS A 115 -0.64 12.99 6.85
C LYS A 115 -1.40 13.42 5.61
N SER A 116 -0.72 14.03 4.64
CA SER A 116 -1.26 14.46 3.35
C SER A 116 -1.90 13.27 2.62
N TRP A 117 -1.14 12.20 2.40
CA TRP A 117 -1.60 11.04 1.64
C TRP A 117 -2.67 10.24 2.37
N VAL A 118 -2.48 9.92 3.65
CA VAL A 118 -3.47 9.17 4.44
C VAL A 118 -4.76 9.97 4.59
N GLY A 119 -4.67 11.29 4.78
CA GLY A 119 -5.84 12.17 4.85
C GLY A 119 -6.57 12.30 3.51
N GLY A 120 -5.85 12.61 2.43
CA GLY A 120 -6.45 12.87 1.11
C GLY A 120 -7.02 11.64 0.40
N LEU A 121 -6.63 10.45 0.85
CA LEU A 121 -7.15 9.15 0.42
C LEU A 121 -8.12 8.51 1.44
N GLU A 122 -8.40 9.20 2.55
CA GLU A 122 -9.28 8.71 3.63
C GLU A 122 -8.89 7.32 4.15
N LEU A 123 -7.60 7.05 4.19
CA LEU A 123 -7.05 5.78 4.63
C LEU A 123 -7.09 5.65 6.17
N PRO A 124 -7.13 4.42 6.72
CA PRO A 124 -7.11 4.22 8.16
C PRO A 124 -5.86 4.83 8.80
N ARG A 125 -6.02 5.42 9.98
CA ARG A 125 -4.92 5.94 10.80
C ARG A 125 -4.58 4.94 11.89
N GLY A 126 -3.30 4.72 12.11
CA GLY A 126 -2.77 3.85 13.16
C GLY A 126 -1.59 4.48 13.87
N MET A 127 -0.84 3.65 14.57
CA MET A 127 0.35 4.07 15.31
C MET A 127 1.53 4.26 14.36
N LEU A 128 2.35 5.27 14.64
CA LEU A 128 3.68 5.40 14.05
C LEU A 128 4.70 4.75 14.98
N HIS A 129 5.43 3.78 14.46
CA HIS A 129 6.49 3.05 15.15
C HIS A 129 7.86 3.52 14.67
N GLY A 130 8.91 3.36 15.49
CA GLY A 130 10.30 3.66 15.11
C GLY A 130 10.79 5.06 15.49
N MET A 131 10.03 5.81 16.31
CA MET A 131 10.45 7.13 16.84
C MET A 131 10.95 7.08 18.28
N ASP A 132 11.18 5.89 18.84
CA ASP A 132 11.65 5.69 20.20
C ASP A 132 12.61 4.49 20.29
N VAL A 133 13.47 4.51 21.31
CA VAL A 133 14.27 3.36 21.75
C VAL A 133 13.92 3.11 23.21
N ASP A 134 13.38 1.94 23.50
CA ASP A 134 12.93 1.53 24.83
C ASP A 134 11.95 2.54 25.48
N GLY A 135 11.06 3.14 24.67
CA GLY A 135 10.09 4.13 25.13
C GLY A 135 10.67 5.54 25.33
N VAL A 136 11.95 5.75 25.04
CA VAL A 136 12.58 7.07 25.04
C VAL A 136 12.52 7.65 23.62
N PRO A 137 11.84 8.78 23.39
CA PRO A 137 11.74 9.38 22.07
C PRO A 137 13.11 9.77 21.50
N ILE A 138 13.32 9.47 20.21
CA ILE A 138 14.49 9.95 19.46
C ILE A 138 14.16 11.33 18.85
N PRO A 139 15.01 12.35 19.05
CA PRO A 139 14.87 13.65 18.38
C PRO A 139 14.83 13.51 16.85
N ALA A 140 13.99 14.30 16.19
CA ALA A 140 13.77 14.23 14.74
C ALA A 140 15.05 14.50 13.93
N GLU A 141 15.96 15.29 14.49
CA GLU A 141 17.21 15.73 13.87
C GLU A 141 18.24 14.59 13.79
N GLU A 142 18.11 13.55 14.63
CA GLU A 142 19.05 12.42 14.68
C GLU A 142 18.84 11.42 13.53
N PHE A 143 17.67 11.42 12.88
CA PHE A 143 17.35 10.47 11.81
C PHE A 143 18.00 10.80 10.47
N GLY A 144 18.28 12.09 10.19
CA GLY A 144 18.61 12.53 8.84
C GLY A 144 17.49 12.22 7.85
N SER A 145 17.81 11.61 6.71
CA SER A 145 16.81 11.15 5.74
C SER A 145 16.10 9.88 6.23
N VAL A 146 14.83 9.73 5.87
CA VAL A 146 13.96 8.69 6.42
C VAL A 146 13.09 8.02 5.36
N TYR A 147 12.70 6.79 5.66
CA TYR A 147 11.73 6.01 4.91
C TYR A 147 10.54 5.65 5.81
N VAL A 148 9.33 5.93 5.35
CA VAL A 148 8.09 5.55 6.04
C VAL A 148 7.38 4.46 5.26
N LYS A 149 7.11 3.33 5.91
CA LYS A 149 6.31 2.22 5.38
C LYS A 149 4.94 2.23 6.05
N TYR A 150 3.88 2.44 5.28
CA TYR A 150 2.49 2.45 5.75
C TYR A 150 1.68 1.32 5.08
N SER A 151 0.68 0.76 5.77
CA SER A 151 -0.22 -0.23 5.16
C SER A 151 -1.66 -0.23 5.69
N THR A 152 -2.64 -0.44 4.79
CA THR A 152 -4.08 -0.56 5.13
C THR A 152 -4.51 -1.97 5.53
N GLY A 153 -3.60 -2.94 5.56
CA GLY A 153 -3.93 -4.33 5.84
C GLY A 153 -2.68 -5.13 6.20
N GLY A 154 -2.86 -6.21 6.95
CA GLY A 154 -1.74 -7.03 7.41
C GLY A 154 -1.91 -7.65 8.78
N ALA A 155 -2.88 -7.22 9.60
CA ALA A 155 -3.10 -7.76 10.93
C ALA A 155 -3.53 -9.25 10.88
N MET A 156 -2.54 -10.12 10.83
CA MET A 156 -2.66 -11.52 11.17
C MET A 156 -2.53 -11.64 12.68
N THR A 157 -3.34 -12.49 13.28
CA THR A 157 -3.14 -12.92 14.65
C THR A 157 -1.79 -13.63 14.78
N PHE A 158 -1.18 -13.63 15.97
CA PHE A 158 0.03 -14.41 16.24
C PHE A 158 -0.10 -15.89 15.83
N GLY A 159 -1.31 -16.46 15.90
CA GLY A 159 -1.60 -17.82 15.44
C GLY A 159 -1.51 -17.98 13.92
N GLU A 160 -1.93 -16.98 13.15
CA GLU A 160 -1.85 -16.97 11.68
C GLU A 160 -0.42 -16.67 11.20
N ILE A 161 0.33 -15.82 11.90
CA ILE A 161 1.75 -15.56 11.64
C ILE A 161 2.57 -16.83 11.81
N ARG A 162 2.39 -17.55 12.94
CA ARG A 162 3.08 -18.82 13.20
C ARG A 162 2.76 -19.90 12.17
N LYS A 163 1.54 -19.92 11.63
CA LYS A 163 1.11 -20.90 10.61
C LYS A 163 1.53 -20.51 9.19
N SER A 164 1.63 -19.22 8.89
CA SER A 164 1.95 -18.71 7.56
C SER A 164 3.45 -18.53 7.32
N GLY A 165 4.27 -18.53 8.38
CA GLY A 165 5.71 -18.25 8.29
C GLY A 165 6.03 -16.80 7.92
N ARG A 166 5.04 -15.90 7.95
CA ARG A 166 5.22 -14.47 7.67
C ARG A 166 5.90 -13.78 8.87
N GLY A 167 6.67 -12.72 8.61
CA GLY A 167 7.44 -11.99 9.64
C GLY A 167 6.60 -11.04 10.51
N PHE A 168 7.27 -10.28 11.38
CA PHE A 168 6.64 -9.33 12.33
C PHE A 168 5.78 -8.24 11.67
N ASP A 169 6.02 -7.91 10.39
CA ASP A 169 5.19 -6.99 9.59
C ASP A 169 3.71 -7.40 9.53
N ALA A 170 3.41 -8.67 9.75
CA ALA A 170 2.04 -9.18 9.81
C ALA A 170 1.32 -8.87 11.14
N LEU A 171 1.96 -8.18 12.09
CA LEU A 171 1.33 -7.69 13.31
C LEU A 171 0.73 -6.28 13.17
N TRP A 172 1.08 -5.57 12.10
CA TRP A 172 0.71 -4.16 11.96
C TRP A 172 -0.78 -4.04 11.74
N ARG A 173 -1.42 -3.18 12.55
CA ARG A 173 -2.83 -2.89 12.42
C ARG A 173 -3.05 -2.08 11.15
N PRO A 174 -4.23 -2.17 10.52
CA PRO A 174 -4.59 -1.28 9.43
C PRO A 174 -4.36 0.19 9.83
N GLY A 175 -3.51 0.87 9.06
CA GLY A 175 -3.17 2.26 9.30
C GLY A 175 -1.87 2.49 10.08
N ASP A 176 -1.24 1.43 10.62
CA ASP A 176 0.06 1.55 11.25
C ASP A 176 1.14 1.89 10.21
N ALA A 177 2.15 2.62 10.66
CA ALA A 177 3.32 2.97 9.89
C ALA A 177 4.60 2.74 10.69
N LEU A 178 5.70 2.45 9.99
CA LEU A 178 7.04 2.39 10.54
C LEU A 178 7.89 3.47 9.88
N ILE A 179 8.66 4.21 10.68
CA ILE A 179 9.71 5.11 10.19
C ILE A 179 11.09 4.55 10.51
N GLU A 180 12.00 4.62 9.54
CA GLU A 180 13.38 4.18 9.66
C GLU A 180 14.32 5.19 8.99
N THR A 181 15.59 5.21 9.40
CA THR A 181 16.64 5.97 8.70
C THR A 181 16.80 5.44 7.27
N TYR A 182 17.02 6.35 6.33
CA TYR A 182 17.11 6.04 4.90
C TYR A 182 18.33 6.69 4.28
N ASP A 183 19.17 5.87 3.66
CA ASP A 183 20.43 6.26 3.02
C ASP A 183 20.30 6.43 1.50
N GLY A 184 19.14 6.14 0.92
CA GLY A 184 18.92 6.23 -0.52
C GLY A 184 18.64 7.65 -1.03
N ASP A 185 18.75 7.81 -2.35
CA ASP A 185 18.66 9.12 -3.03
C ASP A 185 17.25 9.52 -3.45
N PHE A 186 16.27 8.62 -3.34
CA PHE A 186 14.91 8.89 -3.81
C PHE A 186 14.12 9.77 -2.84
N ARG A 187 13.28 10.67 -3.35
CA ARG A 187 12.37 11.52 -2.56
C ARG A 187 10.99 11.52 -3.18
N GLY A 188 9.97 11.29 -2.36
CA GLY A 188 8.59 11.16 -2.81
C GLY A 188 7.88 9.94 -2.24
N VAL A 189 6.75 9.59 -2.86
CA VAL A 189 5.86 8.52 -2.41
C VAL A 189 5.74 7.44 -3.48
N TYR A 190 6.02 6.21 -3.07
CA TYR A 190 5.59 5.00 -3.74
C TYR A 190 4.21 4.61 -3.25
N LEU A 191 3.29 4.36 -4.19
CA LEU A 191 1.99 3.78 -3.95
C LEU A 191 2.01 2.34 -4.44
N ASN A 192 1.84 1.39 -3.53
CA ASN A 192 1.61 0.00 -3.90
C ASN A 192 0.16 -0.38 -3.66
N VAL A 193 -0.43 -1.07 -4.64
CA VAL A 193 -1.81 -1.55 -4.55
C VAL A 193 -1.85 -3.03 -4.90
N GLU A 194 -2.31 -3.83 -3.96
CA GLU A 194 -2.63 -5.24 -4.17
C GLU A 194 -4.14 -5.36 -4.34
N LEU A 195 -4.56 -6.05 -5.39
CA LEU A 195 -5.95 -6.39 -5.67
C LEU A 195 -6.12 -7.91 -5.56
N GLY A 196 -7.36 -8.39 -5.61
CA GLY A 196 -7.72 -9.81 -5.53
C GLY A 196 -7.20 -10.67 -6.68
N ASP A 197 -6.57 -10.08 -7.69
CA ASP A 197 -5.93 -10.78 -8.80
C ASP A 197 -4.53 -11.32 -8.47
N GLY A 198 -3.97 -10.94 -7.31
CA GLY A 198 -2.65 -11.40 -6.87
C GLY A 198 -1.47 -10.75 -7.61
N GLU A 199 -1.71 -9.73 -8.42
CA GLU A 199 -0.64 -8.96 -9.07
C GLU A 199 -0.13 -7.85 -8.16
N PHE A 200 1.20 -7.74 -8.04
CA PHE A 200 1.86 -6.65 -7.35
C PHE A 200 1.95 -5.42 -8.25
N ARG A 201 1.45 -4.28 -7.78
CA ARG A 201 1.51 -3.00 -8.51
C ARG A 201 2.16 -1.94 -7.66
N GLN A 202 3.14 -1.25 -8.23
CA GLN A 202 3.84 -0.14 -7.62
C GLN A 202 3.88 1.04 -8.59
N PHE A 203 3.53 2.22 -8.09
CA PHE A 203 3.54 3.49 -8.81
C PHE A 203 4.32 4.53 -8.02
N GLY A 204 5.00 5.45 -8.70
CA GLY A 204 5.80 6.51 -8.04
C GLY A 204 7.11 6.78 -8.80
N LEU A 205 7.95 7.70 -8.34
CA LEU A 205 7.83 8.52 -7.11
C LEU A 205 6.92 9.74 -7.32
N PHE A 206 5.89 9.85 -6.49
CA PHE A 206 4.98 11.00 -6.48
C PHE A 206 5.40 12.08 -5.46
N PRO A 207 4.98 13.34 -5.63
CA PRO A 207 5.19 14.37 -4.61
C PRO A 207 4.60 13.99 -3.24
N THR A 208 5.33 14.27 -2.16
CA THR A 208 4.85 14.10 -0.78
C THR A 208 3.64 14.98 -0.48
N ASP A 209 3.56 16.12 -1.13
CA ASP A 209 2.49 17.09 -0.99
C ASP A 209 1.28 16.86 -1.92
N LEU A 210 1.22 15.74 -2.66
CA LEU A 210 0.22 15.55 -3.74
C LEU A 210 -1.23 15.81 -3.29
N PHE A 211 -1.54 15.53 -2.02
CA PHE A 211 -2.87 15.67 -1.41
C PHE A 211 -2.99 16.82 -0.40
N VAL A 212 -2.01 17.71 -0.32
CA VAL A 212 -2.17 18.96 0.45
C VAL A 212 -3.26 19.79 -0.22
N ALA A 213 -4.18 20.34 0.58
CA ALA A 213 -5.16 21.28 0.06
C ALA A 213 -4.41 22.47 -0.52
N GLU A 214 -4.64 22.78 -1.80
CA GLU A 214 -4.17 24.05 -2.35
C GLU A 214 -4.92 25.12 -1.55
N GLU A 215 -4.23 25.85 -0.69
CA GLU A 215 -4.80 27.07 -0.12
C GLU A 215 -5.15 27.93 -1.34
N ASP A 216 -6.45 28.19 -1.53
CA ASP A 216 -6.87 29.16 -2.53
C ASP A 216 -6.19 30.47 -2.14
N ASP A 217 -5.19 30.89 -2.91
CA ASP A 217 -4.57 32.21 -2.80
C ASP A 217 -5.67 33.24 -3.11
N TRP A 218 -6.41 33.65 -2.06
CA TRP A 218 -7.43 34.70 -2.09
C TRP A 218 -6.81 36.09 -2.01
#